data_AF-A0AA43IPI0-F1
#
_entry.id   AF-A0AA43IPI0-F1
#
_cell.length_a   1.000
_cell.length_b   1.000
_cell.length_c   1.000
_cell.angle_alpha   90.00
_cell.angle_beta   90.00
_cell.angle_gamma   90.00
#
_symmetry.space_group_name_H-M   'P 1'
#
loop_
_entity.id
_entity.type
_entity.pdbx_description
1 polymer ?
#
loop_
_entity_poly.entity_id
_entity_poly.type
_entity_poly.pdbx_seq_one_letter_code
_entity_poly.pdbx_strand_id
1 'polypeptide(L)'
;MTWDPKEPWGKKSDPLEAVLRQAKTQFNELFPFGGLKNLFPSGGVRNIMIAGVLILLGWQSVFIVAPDEEGVVKRFGVPVRAAEPGPHFKIPFVETVLQPKVE
;
A
#
# COMPACT_ATOMS: atom_id res chain seq x y z
N MET A 1 51.16 10.40 -31.27
CA MET A 1 50.21 9.39 -31.80
C MET A 1 50.59 8.06 -31.17
N THR A 2 50.07 7.76 -29.98
CA THR A 2 50.32 6.47 -29.33
C THR A 2 49.15 5.54 -29.65
N TRP A 3 49.49 4.37 -30.18
CA TRP A 3 48.59 3.26 -30.43
C TRP A 3 47.99 2.75 -29.10
N ASP A 4 46.68 2.52 -29.07
CA ASP A 4 45.96 1.93 -27.94
C ASP A 4 45.23 0.67 -28.44
N PRO A 5 45.59 -0.55 -27.99
CA PRO A 5 44.97 -1.77 -28.47
C PRO A 5 43.51 -1.81 -28.01
N LYS A 6 42.59 -1.74 -28.98
CA LYS A 6 41.19 -2.14 -28.80
C LYS A 6 41.13 -3.51 -28.11
N GLU A 7 40.69 -3.50 -26.87
CA GLU A 7 40.34 -4.69 -26.10
C GLU A 7 39.23 -5.47 -26.84
N PRO A 8 39.46 -6.72 -27.30
CA PRO A 8 38.52 -7.42 -28.17
C PRO A 8 37.28 -7.98 -27.44
N TRP A 9 37.14 -7.71 -26.14
CA TRP A 9 36.03 -8.20 -25.31
C TRP A 9 35.27 -7.05 -24.65
N GLY A 10 35.12 -5.96 -25.40
CA GLY A 10 34.22 -4.86 -25.07
C GLY A 10 32.81 -5.38 -24.83
N LYS A 11 32.32 -5.14 -23.61
CA LYS A 11 30.96 -5.40 -23.14
C LYS A 11 29.98 -5.09 -24.26
N LYS A 12 29.40 -6.13 -24.85
CA LYS A 12 28.31 -5.99 -25.81
C LYS A 12 27.24 -5.20 -25.08
N SER A 13 26.97 -4.00 -25.57
CA SER A 13 25.74 -3.28 -25.29
C SER A 13 24.62 -4.19 -25.79
N ASP A 14 24.14 -5.07 -24.91
CA ASP A 14 23.17 -6.09 -25.29
C ASP A 14 21.93 -5.36 -25.79
N PRO A 15 21.54 -5.55 -27.07
CA PRO A 15 20.35 -4.90 -27.62
C PRO A 15 19.08 -5.21 -26.81
N LEU A 16 19.12 -6.27 -26.01
CA LEU A 16 18.11 -6.65 -25.03
C LEU A 16 17.96 -5.62 -23.90
N GLU A 17 19.04 -5.00 -23.41
CA GLU A 17 18.97 -3.94 -22.40
C GLU A 17 18.22 -2.71 -22.94
N ALA A 18 18.44 -2.36 -24.21
CA ALA A 18 17.75 -1.25 -24.86
C ALA A 18 16.24 -1.53 -25.00
N VAL A 19 15.88 -2.74 -25.43
CA VAL A 19 14.49 -3.19 -25.55
C VAL A 19 13.83 -3.31 -24.17
N LEU A 20 14.53 -3.83 -23.16
CA LEU A 20 14.05 -3.92 -21.78
C LEU A 20 13.81 -2.55 -21.16
N ARG A 21 14.70 -1.57 -21.39
CA ARG A 21 14.51 -0.18 -20.91
C ARG A 21 13.33 0.48 -21.59
N GLN A 22 13.17 0.30 -22.89
CA GLN A 22 12.04 0.85 -23.63
C GLN A 22 10.71 0.24 -23.16
N ALA A 23 10.67 -1.08 -22.95
CA ALA A 23 9.52 -1.78 -22.38
C ALA A 23 9.23 -1.32 -20.95
N LYS A 24 10.26 -1.14 -20.12
CA LYS A 24 10.12 -0.65 -18.74
C LYS A 24 9.54 0.77 -18.70
N THR A 25 9.96 1.67 -19.59
CA THR A 25 9.42 3.03 -19.66
C THR A 25 7.96 3.04 -20.09
N GLN A 26 7.61 2.29 -21.14
CA GLN A 26 6.23 2.19 -21.63
C GLN A 26 5.31 1.51 -20.61
N PHE A 27 5.78 0.46 -19.94
CA PHE A 27 5.04 -0.22 -18.88
C PHE A 27 4.78 0.69 -17.68
N ASN A 28 5.76 1.52 -17.31
CA ASN A 28 5.63 2.47 -16.20
C ASN A 28 4.67 3.64 -16.50
N GLU A 29 4.40 3.92 -17.79
CA GLU A 29 3.38 4.88 -18.24
C GLU A 29 1.97 4.27 -18.28
N LEU A 30 1.84 3.01 -18.70
CA LEU A 30 0.57 2.29 -18.76
C LEU A 30 0.06 1.80 -17.40
N PHE A 31 0.98 1.43 -16.49
CA PHE A 31 0.65 1.02 -15.14
C PHE A 31 1.06 2.13 -14.15
N PRO A 32 0.12 2.92 -13.59
CA PRO A 32 0.42 4.03 -12.67
C PRO A 32 0.99 3.59 -11.31
N PHE A 33 1.50 2.36 -11.18
CA PHE A 33 2.40 1.98 -10.09
C PHE A 33 3.74 2.74 -10.12
N GLY A 34 4.12 3.35 -11.25
CA GLY A 34 5.28 4.24 -11.34
C GLY A 34 5.10 5.58 -10.60
N GLY A 35 3.86 6.03 -10.45
CA GLY A 35 3.48 7.22 -9.68
C GLY A 35 3.63 7.05 -8.17
N LEU A 36 3.84 5.81 -7.68
CA LEU A 36 4.21 5.58 -6.29
C LEU A 36 5.52 6.29 -5.94
N LYS A 37 6.44 6.56 -6.88
CA LYS A 37 7.67 7.31 -6.54
C LYS A 37 7.42 8.74 -6.07
N ASN A 38 6.31 9.37 -6.51
CA ASN A 38 5.91 10.69 -6.02
C ASN A 38 5.03 10.62 -4.77
N LEU A 39 4.43 9.45 -4.47
CA LEU A 39 3.78 9.15 -3.19
C LEU A 39 4.78 8.72 -2.10
N PHE A 40 5.89 8.10 -2.52
CA PHE A 40 7.05 7.71 -1.71
C PHE A 40 8.28 8.52 -2.12
N PRO A 41 8.30 9.86 -1.91
CA PRO A 41 9.46 10.66 -2.23
C PRO A 41 10.68 10.16 -1.44
N SER A 42 11.86 10.26 -2.05
CA SER A 42 13.14 9.67 -1.62
C SER A 42 13.71 10.14 -0.27
N GLY A 43 12.88 10.46 0.74
CA GLY A 43 13.26 10.67 2.13
C GLY A 43 12.85 9.46 2.96
N GLY A 44 13.82 8.58 3.28
CA GLY A 44 13.57 7.31 3.97
C GLY A 44 12.71 7.42 5.22
N VAL A 45 12.91 8.46 6.04
CA VAL A 45 12.15 8.66 7.29
C VAL A 45 10.68 9.03 7.03
N ARG A 46 10.39 9.90 6.05
CA ARG A 46 9.01 10.29 5.70
C ARG A 46 8.23 9.09 5.17
N ASN A 47 8.85 8.26 4.36
CA ASN A 47 8.21 7.07 3.81
C ASN A 47 7.92 6.03 4.87
N ILE A 48 8.86 5.81 5.81
CA ILE A 48 8.63 4.93 6.96
C ILE A 48 7.49 5.46 7.83
N MET A 49 7.42 6.77 8.03
CA MET A 49 6.35 7.40 8.81
C MET A 49 4.99 7.26 8.14
N ILE A 50 4.89 7.52 6.83
CA ILE A 50 3.65 7.33 6.06
C ILE A 50 3.23 5.86 6.06
N ALA A 51 4.17 4.93 5.81
CA ALA A 51 3.89 3.50 5.84
C ALA A 51 3.41 3.06 7.23
N GLY A 52 4.06 3.54 8.30
CA GLY A 52 3.65 3.28 9.68
C GLY A 52 2.22 3.78 9.95
N VAL A 53 1.88 4.99 9.52
CA VAL A 53 0.51 5.53 9.65
C VAL A 53 -0.49 4.65 8.89
N LEU A 54 -0.20 4.28 7.64
CA LEU A 54 -1.11 3.43 6.86
C LEU A 54 -1.32 2.06 7.49
N ILE A 55 -0.27 1.44 8.04
CA ILE A 55 -0.37 0.17 8.76
C ILE A 55 -1.23 0.34 10.01
N LEU A 56 -1.03 1.41 10.79
CA LEU A 56 -1.83 1.70 11.97
C LEU A 56 -3.31 1.93 11.63
N LEU A 57 -3.59 2.65 10.54
CA LEU A 57 -4.96 2.87 10.06
C LEU A 57 -5.60 1.55 9.60
N GLY A 58 -4.88 0.72 8.85
CA GLY A 58 -5.33 -0.61 8.44
C GLY A 58 -5.65 -1.48 9.66
N TRP A 59 -4.74 -1.51 10.65
CA TRP A 59 -4.94 -2.26 11.89
C TRP A 59 -6.15 -1.78 12.69
N GLN A 60 -6.35 -0.46 12.80
CA GLN A 60 -7.51 0.12 13.50
C GLN A 60 -8.82 -0.03 12.73
N SER A 61 -8.77 -0.31 11.43
CA SER A 61 -9.96 -0.50 10.59
C SER A 61 -10.62 -1.87 10.75
N VAL A 62 -9.91 -2.85 11.32
CA VAL A 62 -10.42 -4.21 11.51
C VAL A 62 -10.91 -4.38 12.94
N PHE A 63 -12.07 -4.99 13.13
CA PHE A 63 -12.56 -5.42 14.43
C PHE A 63 -13.28 -6.77 14.31
N ILE A 64 -13.31 -7.54 15.39
CA ILE A 64 -13.92 -8.87 15.42
C ILE A 64 -14.98 -8.86 16.50
N VAL A 65 -16.20 -9.24 16.14
CA VAL A 65 -17.35 -9.33 17.03
C VAL A 65 -17.45 -10.77 17.55
N ALA A 66 -17.49 -10.93 18.87
CA ALA A 66 -17.65 -12.23 19.49
C ALA A 66 -19.11 -12.74 19.34
N PRO A 67 -19.35 -14.06 19.40
CA PRO A 67 -20.71 -14.61 19.28
C PRO A 67 -21.68 -14.18 20.38
N ASP A 68 -21.15 -13.76 21.54
CA ASP A 68 -21.89 -13.26 22.70
C ASP A 68 -22.02 -11.72 22.73
N GLU A 69 -21.51 -11.04 21.71
CA GLU A 69 -21.56 -9.58 21.57
C GLU A 69 -22.29 -9.18 20.28
N GLU A 70 -23.04 -8.08 20.32
CA GLU A 70 -23.62 -7.48 19.11
C GLU A 70 -22.79 -6.28 18.68
N GLY A 71 -22.22 -6.30 17.48
CA GLY A 71 -21.36 -5.20 17.00
C GLY A 71 -22.17 -4.01 16.51
N VAL A 72 -22.51 -3.05 17.37
CA VAL A 72 -23.24 -1.84 16.96
C VAL A 72 -22.27 -0.82 16.35
N VAL A 73 -22.34 -0.65 15.03
CA VAL A 73 -21.54 0.32 14.29
C VAL A 73 -22.27 1.65 14.24
N LYS A 74 -21.64 2.69 14.80
CA LYS A 74 -22.12 4.07 14.82
C LYS A 74 -21.30 4.93 13.88
N ARG A 75 -21.96 5.74 13.06
CA ARG A 75 -21.33 6.82 12.27
C ARG A 75 -21.63 8.14 12.95
N PHE A 76 -20.60 8.89 13.34
CA PHE A 76 -20.77 10.17 14.04
C PHE A 76 -21.68 10.09 15.28
N GLY A 77 -21.65 8.97 16.00
CA GLY A 77 -22.47 8.73 17.19
C GLY A 77 -23.88 8.20 16.91
N VAL A 78 -24.33 8.15 15.66
CA VAL A 78 -25.64 7.60 15.27
C VAL A 78 -25.48 6.13 14.86
N PRO A 79 -26.28 5.19 15.41
CA PRO A 79 -26.25 3.78 15.00
C PRO A 79 -26.72 3.63 13.55
N VAL A 80 -25.92 2.97 12.72
CA VAL A 80 -26.23 2.79 11.28
C VAL A 80 -26.46 1.33 10.94
N ARG A 81 -25.74 0.41 11.59
CA ARG A 81 -25.89 -1.04 11.38
C ARG A 81 -25.47 -1.83 12.61
N ALA A 82 -26.11 -2.98 12.80
CA ALA A 82 -25.58 -4.05 13.63
C ALA A 82 -24.66 -4.93 12.78
N ALA A 83 -23.61 -5.44 13.39
CA ALA A 83 -22.64 -6.36 12.82
C ALA A 83 -22.81 -7.71 13.51
N GLU A 84 -23.03 -8.74 12.71
CA GLU A 84 -23.14 -10.13 13.16
C GLU A 84 -21.80 -10.67 13.68
N PRO A 85 -21.78 -11.79 14.41
CA PRO A 85 -20.53 -12.40 14.87
C PRO A 85 -19.54 -12.66 13.72
N GLY A 86 -18.29 -12.21 13.87
CA GLY A 86 -17.26 -12.36 12.85
C GLY A 86 -16.35 -11.14 12.63
N PRO A 87 -15.40 -11.24 11.67
CA PRO A 87 -14.51 -10.15 11.32
C PRO A 87 -15.21 -9.11 10.43
N HIS A 88 -15.14 -7.85 10.86
CA HIS A 88 -15.73 -6.72 10.16
C HIS A 88 -14.72 -5.59 9.95
N PHE A 89 -15.02 -4.75 8.96
CA PHE A 89 -14.26 -3.55 8.66
C PHE A 89 -15.05 -2.30 9.04
N LYS A 90 -14.37 -1.36 9.69
CA LYS A 90 -14.83 0.00 9.95
C LYS A 90 -13.90 1.02 9.32
N ILE A 91 -14.43 2.17 8.96
CA ILE A 91 -13.61 3.31 8.55
C ILE A 91 -13.11 4.01 9.83
N PRO A 92 -11.79 4.01 10.10
CA PRO A 92 -11.25 4.66 11.29
C PRO A 92 -11.62 6.15 11.30
N PHE A 93 -11.85 6.70 12.49
CA PHE A 93 -12.29 8.10 12.78
C PHE A 93 -13.74 8.47 12.44
N VAL A 94 -14.37 7.84 11.45
CA VAL A 94 -15.78 8.12 11.08
C VAL A 94 -16.74 7.18 11.80
N GLU A 95 -16.34 5.92 11.93
CA GLU A 95 -17.13 4.86 12.53
C GLU A 95 -16.60 4.47 13.91
N THR A 96 -17.47 4.49 14.92
CA THR A 96 -17.22 3.93 16.25
C THR A 96 -18.00 2.63 16.41
N VAL A 97 -17.40 1.65 17.08
CA VAL A 97 -18.04 0.33 17.29
C VAL A 97 -18.21 0.14 18.78
N LEU A 98 -19.43 -0.19 19.20
CA LEU A 98 -19.72 -0.70 20.53
C LEU A 98 -20.06 -2.17 20.41
N GLN A 99 -19.58 -2.96 21.37
CA GLN A 99 -19.86 -4.39 21.45
C GLN A 99 -20.56 -4.67 22.77
N PRO A 100 -21.84 -4.26 22.93
CA PRO A 100 -22.63 -4.66 24.09
C PRO A 100 -22.75 -6.19 24.14
N LYS A 101 -22.57 -6.73 25.34
CA LYS A 101 -22.84 -8.13 25.61
C LYS A 101 -24.35 -8.36 25.59
N VAL A 102 -24.78 -9.38 24.86
CA VAL A 102 -26.19 -9.78 24.83
C VAL A 102 -26.36 -10.86 25.89
N GLU A 103 -27.07 -10.54 26.98
CA GLU A 103 -27.47 -11.52 28.01
C GLU A 103 -28.67 -12.37 27.55
#